data_AF-A0A377ZD66-F1
#
_entry.id   AF-A0A377ZD66-F1
#
_cell.length_a   1.000
_cell.length_b   1.000
_cell.length_c   1.000
_cell.angle_alpha   90.00
_cell.angle_beta   90.00
_cell.angle_gamma   90.00
#
_symmetry.space_group_name_H-M   'P 1'
#
loop_
_entity.id
_entity.type
_entity.pdbx_description
1 polymer ?
#
loop_
_entity_poly.entity_id
_entity_poly.type
_entity_poly.pdbx_seq_one_letter_code
_entity_poly.pdbx_strand_id
1 'polypeptide(L)' 'MNMKSIEDVFIHLLSDTYSAEKQLTRGLAKLARAASSEKLSAAFNAHLEETQARSNVSTRLLNRNPT' A
#
# COMPACT_ATOMS: atom_id res chain seq x y z
N MET A 1 13.86 8.25 16.43
CA MET A 1 12.70 7.39 16.69
C MET A 1 12.62 7.13 18.18
N ASN A 2 11.65 7.69 18.88
CA ASN A 2 11.42 7.45 20.31
C ASN A 2 10.04 6.80 20.44
N MET A 3 9.98 5.48 20.20
CA MET A 3 8.76 4.68 20.31
C MET A 3 8.55 4.39 21.79
N LYS A 4 7.63 5.12 22.44
CA LYS A 4 7.43 5.05 23.89
C LYS A 4 6.31 4.10 24.27
N SER A 5 5.46 3.74 23.31
CA SER A 5 4.29 2.87 23.50
C SER A 5 4.12 1.87 22.34
N ILE A 6 3.34 0.81 22.60
CA ILE A 6 2.90 -0.13 21.55
C ILE A 6 2.08 0.58 20.48
N GLU A 7 1.36 1.64 20.85
CA GLU A 7 0.59 2.47 19.92
C GLU A 7 1.51 3.22 18.94
N ASP A 8 2.61 3.78 19.41
CA ASP A 8 3.63 4.40 18.54
C ASP A 8 4.22 3.38 17.55
N VAL A 9 4.47 2.15 18.02
CA VAL A 9 4.94 1.04 17.17
C VAL A 9 3.91 0.71 16.10
N PHE A 10 2.64 0.63 16.48
CA PHE A 10 1.55 0.30 15.56
C PHE A 10 1.37 1.38 14.49
N ILE A 11 1.35 2.66 14.87
CA ILE A 11 1.24 3.80 13.94
C ILE A 11 2.43 3.82 12.98
N HIS A 12 3.64 3.58 13.49
CA HIS A 12 4.83 3.52 12.64
C HIS A 12 4.75 2.41 11.59
N LEU A 13 4.42 1.19 12.00
CA LEU A 13 4.31 0.05 11.08
C LEU A 13 3.17 0.26 10.06
N LEU A 14 2.08 0.88 10.48
CA LEU A 14 0.97 1.24 9.58
C LEU A 14 1.41 2.28 8.54
N SER A 15 2.17 3.30 8.96
CA SER A 15 2.74 4.33 8.07
C SER A 15 3.76 3.75 7.07
N ASP A 16 4.62 2.84 7.52
CA ASP A 16 5.55 2.11 6.66
C ASP A 16 4.81 1.26 5.62
N THR A 17 3.78 0.52 6.07
CA THR A 17 2.95 -0.30 5.19
C THR A 17 2.22 0.56 4.16
N TYR A 18 1.65 1.70 4.57
CA TYR A 18 1.04 2.66 3.65
C TYR A 18 2.04 3.18 2.60
N SER A 19 3.26 3.50 3.04
CA SER A 19 4.32 3.98 2.15
C SER A 19 4.77 2.91 1.15
N ALA A 20 4.83 1.64 1.59
CA ALA A 20 5.14 0.50 0.74
C ALA A 20 4.03 0.27 -0.30
N GLU A 21 2.76 0.31 0.10
CA GLU A 21 1.61 0.17 -0.82
C GLU A 21 1.61 1.26 -1.89
N LYS A 22 1.88 2.51 -1.50
CA LYS A 22 1.99 3.64 -2.45
C LYS A 22 3.09 3.43 -3.48
N GLN A 23 4.23 2.86 -3.08
CA GLN A 23 5.30 2.51 -4.02
C GLN A 23 4.91 1.33 -4.91
N LEU A 24 4.26 0.32 -4.34
CA LEU A 24 3.81 -0.87 -5.06
C LEU A 24 2.82 -0.54 -6.18
N THR A 25 1.90 0.41 -5.98
CA THR A 25 0.97 0.84 -7.06
C THR A 25 1.71 1.29 -8.33
N ARG A 26 2.81 2.04 -8.18
CA ARG A 26 3.63 2.50 -9.30
C ARG A 26 4.37 1.35 -9.98
N GLY A 27 4.87 0.42 -9.16
CA GLY A 27 5.53 -0.81 -9.62
C GLY A 27 4.57 -1.68 -10.44
N LEU A 28 3.39 -1.98 -9.91
CA LEU A 28 2.37 -2.79 -10.58
C LEU A 28 1.90 -2.16 -11.89
N ALA A 29 1.67 -0.85 -11.94
CA ALA A 29 1.33 -0.17 -13.18
C ALA A 29 2.44 -0.26 -14.24
N LYS A 30 3.72 -0.21 -13.83
CA LYS A 30 4.85 -0.40 -14.76
C LYS A 30 4.94 -1.84 -15.25
N LEU A 31 4.74 -2.81 -14.35
CA LEU A 31 4.80 -4.24 -14.66
C LEU A 31 3.64 -4.67 -15.59
N ALA A 32 2.42 -4.16 -15.37
CA ALA A 32 1.27 -4.40 -16.23
C ALA A 32 1.53 -3.96 -17.68
N ARG A 33 2.16 -2.80 -17.87
CA ARG A 33 2.54 -2.28 -19.21
C ARG A 33 3.69 -3.04 -19.86
N ALA A 34 4.59 -3.60 -19.06
CA ALA A 34 5.76 -4.32 -19.56
C ALA A 34 5.48 -5.82 -19.85
N ALA A 35 4.39 -6.37 -19.30
CA ALA A 35 4.02 -7.75 -19.48
C ALA A 35 3.60 -8.02 -20.95
N SER A 36 4.29 -8.95 -21.60
CA SER A 36 3.95 -9.42 -22.95
C SER A 36 2.78 -10.41 -22.97
N SER A 37 2.53 -11.09 -21.84
CA SER A 37 1.39 -11.98 -21.67
C SER A 37 0.18 -11.19 -21.17
N GLU A 38 -0.94 -11.30 -21.88
CA GLU A 38 -2.21 -10.66 -21.52
C GLU A 38 -2.69 -11.11 -20.13
N LYS A 39 -2.57 -12.40 -19.83
CA LYS A 39 -2.94 -12.96 -18.50
C LYS A 39 -2.09 -12.35 -17.37
N LEU A 40 -0.80 -12.14 -17.62
CA LEU A 40 0.09 -11.54 -16.63
C LEU A 40 -0.18 -10.04 -16.45
N SER A 41 -0.44 -9.32 -17.54
CA SER A 41 -0.85 -7.92 -17.50
C SER A 41 -2.15 -7.74 -16.70
N ALA A 42 -3.15 -8.59 -16.97
CA ALA A 42 -4.42 -8.60 -16.23
C ALA A 42 -4.22 -8.88 -14.74
N ALA A 43 -3.34 -9.82 -14.36
CA ALA A 43 -3.03 -10.09 -12.97
C ALA A 43 -2.39 -8.89 -12.26
N PHE A 44 -1.47 -8.18 -12.92
CA PHE A 44 -0.89 -6.95 -12.36
C PHE A 44 -1.92 -5.82 -12.23
N ASN A 45 -2.86 -5.68 -13.16
CA ASN A 45 -3.94 -4.70 -13.07
C ASN A 45 -4.93 -5.03 -11.95
N ALA A 46 -5.33 -6.29 -11.80
CA ALA A 46 -6.18 -6.72 -10.70
C ALA A 46 -5.50 -6.44 -9.34
N HIS A 47 -4.22 -6.79 -9.20
CA HIS A 47 -3.50 -6.53 -7.97
C HIS A 47 -3.27 -5.03 -7.70
N LEU A 48 -3.14 -4.22 -8.75
CA LEU A 48 -3.08 -2.76 -8.63
C LEU A 48 -4.36 -2.19 -8.01
N GLU A 49 -5.54 -2.65 -8.47
CA GLU A 49 -6.84 -2.24 -7.91
C GLU A 49 -6.96 -2.63 -6.44
N GLU A 50 -6.59 -3.87 -6.08
CA GLU A 50 -6.57 -4.33 -4.69
C GLU A 50 -5.63 -3.48 -3.81
N THR A 51 -4.45 -3.13 -4.34
CA THR A 51 -3.46 -2.32 -3.62
C THR A 51 -3.96 -0.88 -3.40
N GLN A 52 -4.66 -0.29 -4.38
CA GLN A 52 -5.29 1.02 -4.23
C GLN A 52 -6.40 1.00 -3.17
N ALA A 53 -7.22 -0.05 -3.15
CA ALA A 53 -8.25 -0.22 -2.12
C ALA A 53 -7.63 -0.36 -0.72
N ARG A 54 -6.52 -1.10 -0.58
CA ARG A 54 -5.80 -1.27 0.70
C ARG A 54 -5.20 0.04 1.21
N SER A 55 -4.63 0.84 0.32
CA SER A 55 -4.08 2.16 0.66
C SER A 55 -5.14 3.11 1.22
N ASN A 56 -6.38 3.04 0.69
CA ASN A 56 -7.52 3.78 1.21
C ASN A 56 -7.92 3.33 2.63
N VAL A 57 -7.88 2.02 2.91
CA VAL A 57 -8.15 1.49 4.25
C VAL A 57 -7.08 1.96 5.23
N SER A 58 -5.80 1.85 4.87
CA SER A 58 -4.69 2.30 5.72
C SER A 58 -4.76 3.81 6.02
N THR A 59 -5.13 4.62 5.03
CA THR A 59 -5.39 6.07 5.20
C THR A 59 -6.51 6.32 6.21
N ARG A 60 -7.60 5.55 6.16
CA ARG A 60 -8.70 5.68 7.14
C ARG A 60 -8.26 5.29 8.55
N LEU A 61 -7.38 4.29 8.70
CA LEU A 61 -6.88 3.85 10.01
C LEU A 61 -5.93 4.89 10.63
N LEU A 62 -5.07 5.52 9.82
CA LEU A 62 -4.21 6.63 10.26
C LEU A 62 -5.05 7.84 10.71
N ASN A 63 -6.10 8.19 9.98
CA ASN A 63 -6.95 9.35 10.30
C ASN A 63 -7.88 9.14 11.51
N ARG A 64 -8.03 7.90 12.00
CA ARG A 64 -8.87 7.57 13.17
C ARG A 64 -8.14 7.66 14.51
N ASN A 65 -6.82 7.78 14.49
CA ASN A 65 -6.00 8.05 15.68
C ASN A 65 -5.43 9.46 15.57
N PRO A 66 -6.20 10.51 15.96
CA PRO A 66 -5.63 11.84 16.09
C PRO A 66 -4.59 11.79 17.20
N THR A 67 -3.36 12.17 16.83
CA THR A 67 -2.22 12.39 17.74
C THR A 67 -2.57 13.30 18.90
#